data_AF-A0A519Z5M5-F1
#
_entry.id   AF-A0A519Z5M5-F1
#
_cell.length_a   1.000
_cell.length_b   1.000
_cell.length_c   1.000
_cell.angle_alpha   90.00
_cell.angle_beta   90.00
_cell.angle_gamma   90.00
#
_symmetry.space_group_name_H-M   'P 1'
#
loop_
_entity.id
_entity.type
_entity.pdbx_description
1 polymer ?
#
loop_
_entity_poly.entity_id
_entity_poly.type
_entity_poly.pdbx_seq_one_letter_code
_entity_poly.pdbx_strand_id
1 'polypeptide(L)'
;MTLGMLRQHYALLLQDRLARLEVRQRYFEVSGQRFAPLEKNLTLKQILTLRLAGDQELAALAQATAKENLDPKAILERINDYQFDDMRV
;
A
#
# COMPACT_ATOMS: atom_id res chain seq x y z
N MET A 1 -15.00 -25.61 -6.00
CA MET A 1 -14.36 -24.96 -4.84
C MET A 1 -15.00 -25.49 -3.58
N THR A 2 -14.22 -26.06 -2.66
CA THR A 2 -14.70 -26.50 -1.35
C THR A 2 -14.92 -25.30 -0.43
N LEU A 3 -15.73 -25.45 0.62
CA LEU A 3 -16.10 -24.37 1.56
C LEU A 3 -14.88 -23.64 2.17
N GLY A 4 -13.77 -24.38 2.39
CA GLY A 4 -12.51 -23.81 2.89
C GLY A 4 -11.80 -22.88 1.89
N MET A 5 -11.83 -23.22 0.59
CA MET A 5 -11.23 -22.37 -0.45
C MET A 5 -11.99 -21.03 -0.61
N LEU A 6 -13.31 -21.05 -0.45
CA LEU A 6 -14.13 -19.83 -0.48
C LEU A 6 -13.76 -18.89 0.68
N ARG A 7 -13.60 -19.43 1.89
CA ARG A 7 -13.24 -18.65 3.09
C ARG A 7 -11.89 -17.93 2.95
N GLN A 8 -10.87 -18.63 2.46
CA GLN A 8 -9.54 -18.06 2.22
C GLN A 8 -9.58 -16.96 1.16
N HIS A 9 -10.34 -17.17 0.08
CA HIS A 9 -10.47 -16.17 -0.98
C HIS A 9 -11.08 -14.86 -0.48
N TYR A 10 -12.15 -14.92 0.32
CA TYR A 10 -12.75 -13.71 0.90
C TYR A 10 -11.82 -13.01 1.90
N ALA A 11 -11.06 -13.76 2.70
CA ALA A 11 -10.09 -13.21 3.64
C ALA A 11 -8.99 -12.40 2.92
N LEU A 12 -8.42 -12.96 1.85
CA LEU A 12 -7.39 -12.27 1.04
C LEU A 12 -7.93 -10.99 0.39
N LEU A 13 -9.14 -11.03 -0.17
CA LEU A 13 -9.79 -9.85 -0.73
C LEU A 13 -10.02 -8.75 0.32
N LEU A 14 -10.39 -9.14 1.54
CA LEU A 14 -10.59 -8.22 2.66
C LEU A 14 -9.25 -7.60 3.09
N GLN A 15 -8.19 -8.39 3.18
CA GLN A 15 -6.83 -7.90 3.51
C GLN A 15 -6.36 -6.86 2.48
N ASP A 16 -6.54 -7.12 1.18
CA ASP A 16 -6.17 -6.17 0.13
C ASP A 16 -6.99 -4.86 0.17
N ARG A 17 -8.22 -4.91 0.66
CA ARG A 17 -9.05 -3.71 0.87
C ARG A 17 -8.61 -2.95 2.11
N LEU A 18 -8.29 -3.65 3.20
CA LEU A 18 -7.82 -3.06 4.44
C LEU A 18 -6.48 -2.34 4.22
N ALA A 19 -5.52 -2.99 3.55
CA ALA A 19 -4.24 -2.39 3.24
C ALA A 19 -4.36 -1.11 2.39
N ARG A 20 -5.30 -1.09 1.43
CA ARG A 20 -5.60 0.12 0.66
C ARG A 20 -6.17 1.23 1.54
N LEU A 21 -7.08 0.90 2.47
CA LEU A 21 -7.66 1.89 3.38
C LEU A 21 -6.61 2.46 4.35
N GLU A 22 -5.71 1.62 4.86
CA GLU A 22 -4.61 2.03 5.72
C GLU A 22 -3.69 3.02 5.02
N VAL A 23 -3.21 2.70 3.81
CA VAL A 23 -2.34 3.62 3.04
C VAL A 23 -3.07 4.91 2.69
N ARG A 24 -4.36 4.85 2.33
CA ARG A 24 -5.19 6.05 2.10
C ARG A 24 -5.26 6.94 3.33
N GLN A 25 -5.47 6.33 4.50
CA GLN A 25 -5.60 7.04 5.77
C GLN A 25 -4.28 7.69 6.16
N ARG A 26 -3.19 6.90 6.20
CA ARG A 26 -1.85 7.39 6.52
C ARG A 26 -1.41 8.50 5.58
N TYR A 27 -1.59 8.32 4.27
CA TYR A 27 -1.29 9.36 3.29
C TYR A 27 -2.08 10.65 3.57
N PHE A 28 -3.37 10.55 3.91
CA PHE A 28 -4.18 11.71 4.25
C PHE A 28 -3.71 12.39 5.54
N GLU A 29 -3.35 11.63 6.57
CA GLU A 29 -2.83 12.16 7.84
C GLU A 29 -1.52 12.95 7.64
N VAL A 30 -0.61 12.44 6.82
CA VAL A 30 0.71 13.08 6.62
C VAL A 30 0.70 14.20 5.59
N SER A 31 -0.15 14.12 4.56
CA SER A 31 -0.16 15.09 3.44
C SER A 31 -1.33 16.07 3.47
N GLY A 32 -2.40 15.76 4.22
CA GLY A 32 -3.68 16.47 4.17
C GLY A 32 -4.46 16.29 2.86
N GLN A 33 -3.97 15.47 1.93
CA GLN A 33 -4.55 15.29 0.60
C GLN A 33 -5.20 13.91 0.47
N ARG A 34 -6.30 13.84 -0.31
CA ARG A 34 -6.94 12.57 -0.61
C ARG A 34 -6.01 11.71 -1.47
N PHE A 35 -5.78 10.46 -1.08
CA PHE A 35 -4.99 9.50 -1.86
C PHE A 35 -5.69 8.99 -3.13
N ALA A 36 -7.02 9.09 -3.20
CA ALA A 36 -7.83 8.52 -4.29
C ALA A 36 -7.44 8.93 -5.72
N PRO A 37 -7.01 10.17 -6.03
CA PRO A 37 -6.51 10.53 -7.36
C PRO A 37 -5.21 9.82 -7.71
N LEU A 38 -4.32 9.68 -6.73
CA LEU A 38 -2.99 9.09 -6.88
C LEU A 38 -3.07 7.57 -7.00
N GLU A 39 -3.97 6.96 -6.22
CA GLU A 39 -4.25 5.52 -6.26
C GLU A 39 -4.67 5.00 -7.64
N LYS A 40 -5.35 5.81 -8.46
CA LYS A 40 -5.75 5.41 -9.82
C LYS A 40 -4.56 5.06 -10.72
N ASN A 41 -3.39 5.62 -10.40
CA ASN A 41 -2.15 5.41 -11.13
C ASN A 41 -1.26 4.35 -10.46
N LEU A 42 -1.73 3.72 -9.38
CA LEU A 42 -0.97 2.73 -8.63
C LEU A 42 -1.62 1.34 -8.74
N THR A 43 -0.77 0.34 -8.90
CA THR A 43 -1.15 -1.06 -8.78
C THR A 43 -1.25 -1.46 -7.31
N LEU A 44 -2.03 -2.51 -7.04
CA LEU A 44 -2.16 -3.06 -5.68
C LEU A 44 -0.79 -3.40 -5.06
N LYS A 45 0.13 -3.99 -5.83
CA LYS A 45 1.47 -4.35 -5.35
C LYS A 45 2.28 -3.13 -4.91
N GLN A 46 2.21 -2.03 -5.66
CA GLN A 46 2.87 -0.78 -5.29
C GLN A 46 2.27 -0.22 -3.99
N ILE A 47 0.94 -0.23 -3.85
CA ILE A 47 0.26 0.22 -2.62
C ILE A 47 0.68 -0.64 -1.41
N LEU A 48 0.72 -1.96 -1.57
CA LEU A 48 1.17 -2.87 -0.52
C LEU A 48 2.62 -2.64 -0.12
N THR A 49 3.47 -2.20 -1.06
CA THR A 49 4.87 -1.87 -0.78
C THR A 49 4.99 -0.51 -0.09
N LEU A 50 4.24 0.49 -0.54
CA LEU A 50 4.18 1.81 0.10
C LEU A 50 3.71 1.74 1.54
N ARG A 51 2.86 0.76 1.90
CA ARG A 51 2.45 0.53 3.29
C ARG A 51 3.64 0.26 4.22
N LEU A 52 4.72 -0.31 3.70
CA LEU A 52 5.94 -0.61 4.46
C LEU A 52 6.84 0.61 4.66
N ALA A 53 6.53 1.75 4.03
CA ALA A 53 7.28 2.98 4.22
C ALA A 53 6.86 3.69 5.50
N GLY A 54 7.78 4.44 6.11
CA GLY A 54 7.49 5.32 7.24
C GLY A 54 6.62 6.52 6.85
N ASP A 55 5.93 7.11 7.83
CA ASP A 55 4.97 8.21 7.60
C ASP A 55 5.62 9.46 6.97
N GLN A 56 6.87 9.75 7.34
CA GLN A 56 7.60 10.93 6.85
C GLN A 56 7.94 10.84 5.35
N GLU A 57 8.17 9.63 4.83
CA GLU A 57 8.56 9.40 3.43
C GLU A 57 7.41 8.91 2.55
N LEU A 58 6.31 8.42 3.14
CA LEU A 58 5.17 7.86 2.44
C LEU A 58 4.60 8.79 1.36
N ALA A 59 4.40 10.07 1.68
CA ALA A 59 3.80 11.02 0.75
C ALA A 59 4.70 11.25 -0.49
N ALA A 60 6.00 11.43 -0.26
CA ALA A 60 6.98 11.65 -1.32
C ALA A 60 7.14 10.39 -2.18
N LEU A 61 7.23 9.21 -1.56
CA LEU A 61 7.34 7.94 -2.27
C LEU A 61 6.11 7.63 -3.11
N ALA A 62 4.92 7.89 -2.59
CA ALA A 62 3.68 7.68 -3.32
C ALA A 62 3.59 8.59 -4.56
N GLN A 63 3.97 9.86 -4.44
CA GLN A 63 4.02 10.80 -5.57
C GLN A 63 5.07 10.39 -6.60
N ALA A 64 6.28 10.02 -6.16
CA ALA A 64 7.33 9.52 -7.04
C ALA A 64 6.88 8.24 -7.77
N THR A 65 6.24 7.31 -7.06
CA THR A 65 5.72 6.06 -7.65
C THR A 65 4.69 6.35 -8.73
N ALA A 66 3.74 7.24 -8.47
CA ALA A 66 2.70 7.58 -9.44
C ALA A 66 3.24 8.38 -10.65
N LYS A 67 4.33 9.13 -10.49
CA LYS A 67 4.95 9.94 -11.55
C LYS A 67 5.93 9.14 -12.41
N GLU A 68 6.77 8.33 -11.77
CA GLU A 68 7.85 7.55 -12.41
C GLU A 68 7.44 6.12 -12.75
N ASN A 69 6.24 5.68 -12.36
CA ASN A 69 5.78 4.28 -12.48
C ASN A 69 6.77 3.30 -11.86
N LEU A 70 7.23 3.58 -10.63
CA LEU A 70 8.24 2.76 -9.96
C LEU A 70 7.75 1.34 -9.74
N ASP A 71 8.59 0.36 -10.05
CA ASP A 71 8.31 -1.02 -9.70
C ASP A 71 8.32 -1.20 -8.17
N PRO A 72 7.52 -2.14 -7.63
CA PRO A 72 7.51 -2.45 -6.20
C PRO A 72 8.90 -2.66 -5.59
N LYS A 73 9.81 -3.30 -6.33
CA LYS A 73 11.19 -3.49 -5.89
C LYS A 73 11.94 -2.16 -5.73
N ALA A 74 11.77 -1.23 -6.68
CA ALA A 74 12.38 0.09 -6.61
C ALA A 74 11.78 0.95 -5.49
N ILE A 75 10.48 0.78 -5.19
CA ILE A 75 9.87 1.43 -4.01
C ILE A 75 10.54 0.91 -2.74
N LEU A 76 10.66 -0.41 -2.60
CA LEU A 76 11.27 -1.04 -1.44
C LEU A 76 12.72 -0.60 -1.23
N GLU A 77 13.50 -0.47 -2.30
CA GLU A 77 14.88 0.03 -2.26
C GLU A 77 14.99 1.52 -1.86
N ARG A 78 13.91 2.31 -2.04
CA ARG A 78 13.87 3.73 -1.67
C ARG A 78 13.33 3.98 -0.25
N ILE A 79 12.79 2.95 0.42
CA ILE A 79 12.29 3.04 1.80
C ILE A 79 13.49 3.07 2.76
N ASN A 80 13.57 4.12 3.58
CA ASN A 80 14.62 4.24 4.61
C ASN A 80 14.09 3.82 5.99
N ASP A 81 12.82 4.12 6.26
CA ASP A 81 12.14 3.74 7.51
C ASP A 81 11.17 2.60 7.23
N TYR A 82 11.70 1.38 7.26
CA TYR A 82 10.92 0.18 6.96
C TYR A 82 10.03 -0.23 8.14
N GLN A 83 8.73 -0.20 7.91
CA GLN A 83 7.69 -0.63 8.85
C GLN A 83 7.30 -2.07 8.56
N PHE A 84 7.66 -2.98 9.46
CA PHE A 84 7.33 -4.40 9.34
C PHE A 84 5.84 -4.64 9.61
N ASP A 85 5.21 -5.50 8.80
CA ASP A 85 3.81 -5.89 8.98
C ASP A 85 3.72 -7.21 9.77
N ASP A 86 3.79 -7.12 11.10
CA ASP A 86 3.80 -8.26 12.01
C ASP A 86 2.49 -9.07 12.01
N MET A 87 1.41 -8.51 11.48
CA MET A 87 0.06 -9.12 11.52
C MET A 87 -0.31 -9.87 10.24
N ARG A 88 0.55 -9.85 9.22
CA ARG A 88 0.29 -10.55 7.95
C ARG A 88 0.99 -11.91 7.94
N VAL A 89 0.19 -12.98 7.95
CA VAL A 89 0.60 -14.40 7.99
C VAL A 89 0.19 -15.12 6.71
#